data_AF-A0A7C4QBP0-F1
#
_entry.id   AF-A0A7C4QBP0-F1
#
_cell.length_a   1.000
_cell.length_b   1.000
_cell.length_c   1.000
_cell.angle_alpha   90.00
_cell.angle_beta   90.00
_cell.angle_gamma   90.00
#
_symmetry.space_group_name_H-M   'P 1'
#
loop_
_entity.id
_entity.type
_entity.pdbx_description
1 polymer ?
#
loop_
_entity_poly.entity_id
_entity_poly.type
_entity_poly.pdbx_seq_one_letter_code
_entity_poly.pdbx_strand_id
1 'polypeptide(L)' 'LWNRGKLAKSAIKNFLEKKATYAGSSIHFLTSEFDFGPVLDRCFEKILPGDTVETLYRRLKKKENQMYVKVLTKLCR' A
#
# COMPACT_ATOMS: atom_id res chain seq x y z
N LEU A 1 -2.69 2.64 19.21
CA LEU A 1 -2.71 1.49 18.27
C LEU A 1 -1.34 0.83 18.27
N TRP A 2 -1.24 -0.37 18.87
CA TRP A 2 0.01 -1.09 19.15
C TRP A 2 0.84 -1.48 17.90
N ASN A 3 0.22 -1.47 16.73
CA ASN A 3 0.82 -1.87 15.46
C ASN A 3 0.98 -0.73 14.43
N ARG A 4 0.60 0.51 14.79
CA ARG A 4 0.53 1.63 13.82
C ARG A 4 1.90 1.82 13.14
N GLY A 5 1.95 1.55 11.84
CA GLY A 5 3.14 1.74 11.00
C GLY A 5 4.19 0.63 11.04
N LYS A 6 4.08 -0.40 11.91
CA LYS A 6 5.09 -1.47 11.98
C LYS A 6 5.12 -2.33 10.71
N LEU A 7 3.98 -2.89 10.30
CA LEU A 7 3.90 -3.76 9.12
C LEU A 7 4.13 -3.00 7.81
N ALA A 8 3.61 -1.78 7.72
CA ALA A 8 3.78 -0.93 6.54
C ALA A 8 5.25 -0.60 6.26
N LYS A 9 6.03 -0.23 7.28
CA LYS A 9 7.47 0.03 7.11
C LYS A 9 8.23 -1.21 6.66
N SER A 10 7.89 -2.38 7.21
CA SER A 10 8.49 -3.65 6.79
C SER A 10 8.18 -4.00 5.32
N ALA A 11 6.93 -3.80 4.88
CA ALA A 11 6.53 -4.03 3.48
C ALA A 11 7.30 -3.10 2.51
N ILE A 12 7.43 -1.82 2.85
CA ILE A 12 8.20 -0.88 2.02
C ILE A 12 9.68 -1.25 1.97
N LYS A 13 10.26 -1.59 3.12
CA LYS A 13 11.64 -2.08 3.19
C LYS A 13 11.87 -3.29 2.28
N ASN A 14 10.92 -4.23 2.24
CA ASN A 14 11.00 -5.41 1.37
C ASN A 14 11.11 -5.05 -0.13
N PHE A 15 10.33 -4.06 -0.61
CA PHE A 15 10.41 -3.62 -2.00
C PHE A 15 11.80 -3.07 -2.36
N LEU A 16 12.40 -2.29 -1.45
CA LEU A 16 13.74 -1.72 -1.64
C LEU A 16 14.82 -2.80 -1.61
N GLU A 17 14.78 -3.70 -0.64
CA GLU A 17 15.76 -4.80 -0.49
C GLU A 17 15.73 -5.77 -1.68
N LYS A 18 14.53 -6.04 -2.22
CA LYS A 18 14.36 -6.86 -3.42
C LYS A 18 14.66 -6.13 -4.73
N LYS A 19 15.07 -4.86 -4.68
CA LYS A 19 15.32 -4.02 -5.86
C LYS A 19 14.13 -4.02 -6.83
N ALA A 20 12.91 -3.97 -6.29
CA ALA A 20 11.70 -3.91 -7.09
C ALA A 20 11.68 -2.62 -7.94
N THR A 21 10.95 -2.66 -9.06
CA THR A 21 10.75 -1.48 -9.91
C THR A 21 9.59 -0.60 -9.42
N TYR A 22 8.64 -1.20 -8.69
CA TYR A 22 7.46 -0.55 -8.14
C TYR A 22 7.15 -1.08 -6.74
N ALA A 23 6.67 -0.19 -5.86
CA ALA A 23 5.96 -0.57 -4.64
C ALA A 23 4.45 -0.48 -4.90
N GLY A 24 3.69 -1.39 -4.28
CA GLY A 24 2.24 -1.47 -4.47
C GLY A 24 1.47 -1.41 -3.16
N SER A 25 0.21 -0.97 -3.25
CA SER A 25 -0.78 -1.07 -2.17
C SER A 25 -2.11 -1.56 -2.76
N SER A 26 -2.89 -2.28 -1.97
CA SER A 26 -4.21 -2.80 -2.36
C SER A 26 -5.26 -2.48 -1.31
N ILE A 27 -6.50 -2.35 -1.76
CA ILE A 27 -7.68 -2.37 -0.89
C ILE A 27 -8.43 -3.66 -1.20
N HIS A 28 -8.79 -4.40 -0.16
CA HIS A 28 -9.50 -5.66 -0.25
C HIS A 28 -10.54 -5.75 0.86
N PHE A 29 -11.51 -6.66 0.71
CA PHE A 29 -12.45 -6.96 1.79
C PHE A 29 -11.79 -7.74 2.92
N LEU A 30 -12.23 -7.53 4.16
CA LEU A 30 -11.79 -8.36 5.27
C LEU A 30 -12.44 -9.75 5.16
N THR A 31 -11.64 -10.80 5.28
CA THR A 31 -12.08 -12.20 5.42
C THR A 31 -11.44 -12.83 6.66
N SER A 32 -11.78 -14.09 6.97
CA SER A 32 -11.13 -14.85 8.04
C SER A 32 -9.66 -15.17 7.72
N GLU A 33 -9.29 -15.19 6.45
CA GLU A 33 -7.92 -15.41 6.00
C GLU A 33 -7.19 -14.06 5.92
N PHE A 34 -6.16 -13.90 6.74
CA PHE A 34 -5.45 -12.62 6.92
C PHE A 34 -4.86 -12.11 5.60
N ASP A 35 -5.28 -10.93 5.15
CA ASP A 35 -4.87 -10.25 3.90
C ASP A 35 -5.28 -10.96 2.58
N PHE A 36 -6.20 -11.94 2.60
CA PHE A 36 -6.61 -12.72 1.42
C PHE A 36 -8.04 -12.47 0.91
N GLY A 37 -8.69 -11.39 1.32
CA GLY A 37 -10.01 -11.07 0.77
C GLY A 37 -9.98 -10.57 -0.68
N PRO A 38 -11.13 -10.58 -1.38
CA PRO A 38 -11.23 -10.08 -2.75
C PRO A 38 -10.73 -8.64 -2.88
N VAL A 39 -9.86 -8.41 -3.87
CA VAL A 39 -9.22 -7.10 -4.09
C VAL A 39 -10.14 -6.17 -4.87
N LEU A 40 -10.35 -4.98 -4.34
CA LEU A 40 -11.20 -3.93 -4.89
C LEU A 40 -10.46 -2.96 -5.81
N ASP A 41 -9.22 -2.62 -5.46
CA ASP A 41 -8.36 -1.76 -6.30
C ASP A 41 -6.88 -1.93 -5.88
N ARG A 42 -5.97 -1.53 -6.78
CA ARG A 42 -4.52 -1.53 -6.54
C ARG A 42 -3.89 -0.25 -7.09
N CYS A 43 -2.88 0.25 -6.38
CA CYS A 43 -2.07 1.36 -6.86
C CYS A 43 -0.58 1.02 -6.77
N PHE A 44 0.21 1.64 -7.63
CA PHE A 44 1.64 1.39 -7.74
C PHE A 44 2.42 2.72 -7.77
N GLU A 45 3.54 2.76 -7.04
CA GLU A 45 4.49 3.87 -7.01
C GLU A 45 5.82 3.40 -7.57
N LYS A 46 6.36 4.12 -8.57
CA LYS A 46 7.67 3.82 -9.14
C LYS A 46 8.75 4.10 -8.10
N ILE A 47 9.62 3.12 -7.90
CA ILE A 47 10.79 3.28 -7.03
C ILE A 47 11.83 4.10 -7.81
N LEU A 48 12.29 5.19 -7.20
CA LEU A 48 13.26 6.09 -7.77
C LEU A 48 14.66 5.79 -7.21
N PRO A 49 15.73 6.04 -7.98
CA PRO A 49 17.09 5.97 -7.46
C PRO A 49 17.23 6.83 -6.20
N GLY A 50 17.77 6.23 -5.13
CA GLY A 50 17.98 6.91 -3.85
C GLY A 50 16.75 6.97 -2.93
N ASP A 51 15.66 6.28 -3.25
CA ASP A 51 14.53 6.17 -2.31
C ASP A 51 14.95 5.56 -0.97
N THR A 52 14.47 6.16 0.12
CA THR A 52 14.44 5.53 1.45
C THR A 52 13.06 4.92 1.71
N VAL A 53 12.95 4.15 2.80
CA VAL A 53 11.67 3.63 3.27
C VAL A 53 10.67 4.78 3.44
N GLU A 54 11.09 5.88 4.05
CA GLU A 54 10.25 7.04 4.31
C GLU A 54 9.83 7.76 3.03
N THR A 55 10.74 7.98 2.06
CA THR A 55 10.40 8.70 0.82
C THR A 55 9.45 7.90 -0.05
N LEU A 56 9.71 6.60 -0.22
CA LEU A 56 8.86 5.70 -0.99
C LEU A 56 7.49 5.53 -0.32
N TYR A 57 7.47 5.30 1.01
CA TYR A 57 6.23 5.15 1.76
C TYR A 57 5.34 6.40 1.64
N ARG A 58 5.92 7.60 1.78
CA ARG A 58 5.17 8.85 1.68
C ARG A 58 4.54 9.06 0.31
N ARG A 59 5.22 8.68 -0.77
CA ARG A 59 4.68 8.79 -2.15
C ARG A 59 3.58 7.76 -2.39
N LEU A 60 3.81 6.50 -2.03
CA LEU A 60 2.80 5.44 -2.16
C LEU A 60 1.54 5.77 -1.35
N LYS A 61 1.69 6.30 -0.13
CA LYS A 61 0.55 6.63 0.74
C LYS A 61 -0.37 7.70 0.14
N LYS A 62 0.16 8.63 -0.65
CA LYS A 62 -0.67 9.60 -1.38
C LYS A 62 -1.61 8.89 -2.37
N LYS A 63 -1.08 7.93 -3.14
CA LYS A 63 -1.86 7.13 -4.09
C LYS A 63 -2.85 6.20 -3.37
N GLU A 64 -2.43 5.59 -2.28
CA GLU A 64 -3.30 4.74 -1.45
C GLU A 64 -4.50 5.52 -0.91
N ASN A 65 -4.30 6.73 -0.37
CA ASN A 65 -5.39 7.56 0.15
C ASN A 65 -6.39 7.95 -0.96
N GLN A 66 -5.91 8.30 -2.16
CA GLN A 66 -6.77 8.60 -3.31
C GLN A 66 -7.58 7.36 -3.74
N MET A 67 -6.91 6.20 -3.82
CA MET A 67 -7.54 4.93 -4.14
C MET A 67 -8.60 4.54 -3.09
N TYR A 68 -8.33 4.82 -1.81
CA TYR A 68 -9.26 4.54 -0.71
C TYR A 68 -10.56 5.30 -0.83
N VAL A 69 -10.49 6.62 -1.06
CA VAL A 69 -11.68 7.45 -1.29
C VAL A 69 -12.46 6.96 -2.52
N LYS A 70 -11.76 6.63 -3.62
CA LYS A 70 -12.39 6.12 -4.85
C LYS A 70 -13.14 4.80 -4.60
N VAL A 71 -12.55 3.86 -3.87
CA VAL A 71 -13.19 2.57 -3.55
C VAL A 71 -14.41 2.79 -2.66
N LEU A 72 -14.28 3.56 -1.58
CA LEU A 72 -15.41 3.85 -0.69
C LEU A 72 -16.55 4.55 -1.41
N THR A 73 -16.23 5.51 -2.29
CA THR A 73 -17.24 6.21 -3.11
C THR A 73 -18.02 5.26 -4.01
N LYS A 74 -17.39 4.18 -4.50
CA LYS A 74 -18.08 3.16 -5.30
C LYS A 74 -18.95 2.23 -4.46
N LEU A 75 -18.53 1.93 -3.23
CA LEU A 75 -19.24 1.02 -2.32
C LEU A 75 -20.44 1.66 -1.63
N CYS A 76 -20.40 2.97 -1.38
CA CYS A 76 -21.44 3.72 -0.65
C CYS A 76 -22.44 4.44 -1.56
N ARG A 77 -22.49 4.08 -2.86
CA ARG A 77 -23.55 4.53 -3.78
C ARG A 77 -24.76 3.62 -3.64
#